data_AF-A0A2S2NAZ2-F1
#
_entry.id   AF-A0A2S2NAZ2-F1
#
_cell.length_a   1.000
_cell.length_b   1.000
_cell.length_c   1.000
_cell.angle_alpha   90.00
_cell.angle_beta   90.00
_cell.angle_gamma   90.00
#
_symmetry.space_group_name_H-M   'P 1'
#
loop_
_entity.id
_entity.type
_entity.pdbx_description
1 polymer ?
#
loop_
_entity_poly.entity_id
_entity_poly.type
_entity_poly.pdbx_seq_one_letter_code
_entity_poly.pdbx_strand_id
1 'polypeptide(L)'
;LSERHDTLSISTWLNRWLRCGIKSPKVVVCDQSLALMSALTQTFTQYKSLEQYLQVCFSIVVLKKEEELPNCFIRNDVNHFVHLISQWNEVKDSKFVRTKELIIRGMGLLILCTCIYEAEKILEAIFTIILSKFDGPILSEACNSVADTPCAEKKKFLSKLISNKNHYLEFVDQIDTVYQTNDDV
;
A
#
# COMPACT_ATOMS: atom_id res chain seq x y z
N LEU A 1 -32.82 2.91 -0.92
CA LEU A 1 -32.20 3.21 -2.23
C LEU A 1 -30.73 2.82 -2.11
N SER A 2 -30.35 1.61 -2.51
CA SER A 2 -28.93 1.32 -2.72
C SER A 2 -28.58 2.02 -4.03
N GLU A 3 -27.93 3.18 -3.95
CA GLU A 3 -27.41 3.84 -5.15
C GLU A 3 -26.43 2.89 -5.84
N ARG A 4 -26.32 2.96 -7.17
CA ARG A 4 -25.36 2.14 -7.90
C ARG A 4 -23.96 2.67 -7.59
N HIS A 5 -23.12 1.86 -6.95
CA HIS A 5 -21.75 2.23 -6.61
C HIS A 5 -20.78 1.88 -7.76
N ASP A 6 -21.16 2.24 -8.98
CA ASP A 6 -20.30 2.09 -10.16
C ASP A 6 -19.59 3.41 -10.50
N THR A 7 -18.48 3.30 -11.22
CA THR A 7 -17.64 4.43 -11.62
C THR A 7 -18.44 5.55 -12.30
N LEU A 8 -19.39 5.20 -13.17
CA LEU A 8 -20.17 6.15 -13.96
C LEU A 8 -21.12 6.96 -13.09
N SER A 9 -21.81 6.28 -12.17
CA SER A 9 -22.76 6.89 -11.25
C SER A 9 -22.06 7.86 -10.30
N ILE A 10 -20.93 7.44 -9.71
CA ILE A 10 -20.12 8.26 -8.81
C ILE A 10 -19.54 9.48 -9.56
N SER A 11 -18.95 9.26 -10.75
CA SER A 11 -18.38 10.33 -11.57
C SER A 11 -19.45 11.35 -11.98
N THR A 12 -20.65 10.89 -12.35
CA THR A 12 -21.77 11.77 -12.71
C THR A 12 -22.18 12.65 -11.53
N TRP A 13 -22.24 12.09 -10.32
CA TRP A 13 -22.58 12.83 -9.12
C TRP A 13 -21.50 13.88 -8.78
N LEU A 14 -20.23 13.52 -8.80
CA LEU A 14 -19.11 14.45 -8.56
C LEU A 14 -19.05 15.58 -9.61
N ASN A 15 -19.32 15.26 -10.88
CA ASN A 15 -19.36 16.28 -11.94
C ASN A 15 -20.51 17.28 -11.76
N ARG A 16 -21.67 16.82 -11.26
CA ARG A 16 -22.78 17.74 -10.89
C ARG A 16 -22.36 18.69 -9.77
N TRP A 17 -21.61 18.18 -8.80
CA TRP A 17 -21.08 18.98 -7.70
C TRP A 17 -20.13 20.08 -8.19
N LEU A 18 -19.23 19.78 -9.13
CA LEU A 18 -18.37 20.79 -9.77
C LEU A 18 -19.18 21.84 -10.55
N ARG A 19 -20.28 21.45 -11.21
CA ARG A 19 -21.16 22.39 -11.93
C ARG A 19 -21.87 23.38 -11.01
N CYS A 20 -21.93 23.13 -9.70
CA CYS A 20 -22.41 24.10 -8.72
C CYS A 20 -21.38 25.20 -8.40
N GLY A 21 -20.26 25.28 -9.13
CA GLY A 21 -19.23 26.32 -8.95
C GLY A 21 -18.22 26.01 -7.85
N ILE A 22 -18.18 24.76 -7.38
CA ILE A 22 -17.24 24.33 -6.34
C ILE A 22 -15.88 24.09 -6.98
N LYS A 23 -14.83 24.59 -6.32
CA LYS A 23 -13.45 24.43 -6.79
C LYS A 23 -13.04 22.97 -6.74
N SER A 24 -12.45 22.48 -7.82
CA SER A 24 -11.87 21.13 -7.85
C SER A 24 -10.76 21.00 -6.80
N PRO A 25 -10.76 19.91 -6.01
CA PRO A 25 -9.72 19.68 -5.00
C PRO A 25 -8.36 19.43 -5.65
N LYS A 26 -7.28 19.78 -4.93
CA LYS A 26 -5.90 19.45 -5.33
C LYS A 26 -5.44 18.07 -4.87
N VAL A 27 -6.07 17.55 -3.82
CA VAL A 27 -5.85 16.21 -3.30
C VAL A 27 -7.19 15.65 -2.87
N VAL A 28 -7.45 14.39 -3.21
CA VAL A 28 -8.58 13.62 -2.69
C VAL A 28 -8.04 12.38 -1.98
N VAL A 29 -8.64 12.08 -0.82
CA VAL A 29 -8.36 10.85 -0.08
C VAL A 29 -9.58 9.96 -0.23
N CYS A 30 -9.37 8.71 -0.64
CA CYS A 30 -10.43 7.73 -0.79
C CYS A 30 -9.99 6.36 -0.28
N ASP A 31 -10.94 5.48 -0.01
CA ASP A 31 -10.63 4.08 0.18
C ASP A 31 -10.03 3.46 -1.11
N GLN A 32 -9.55 2.22 -1.02
CA GLN A 32 -8.97 1.50 -2.16
C GLN A 32 -10.04 0.94 -3.13
N SER A 33 -11.27 1.48 -3.13
CA SER A 33 -12.32 1.07 -4.07
C SER A 33 -11.96 1.47 -5.49
N LEU A 34 -11.83 0.48 -6.38
CA LEU A 34 -11.54 0.70 -7.80
C LEU A 34 -12.58 1.61 -8.48
N ALA A 35 -13.85 1.48 -8.12
CA ALA A 35 -14.92 2.30 -8.69
C ALA A 35 -14.79 3.77 -8.25
N LEU A 36 -14.51 4.01 -6.97
CA LEU A 36 -14.33 5.35 -6.42
C LEU A 36 -13.06 6.01 -6.97
N MET A 37 -11.92 5.32 -6.92
CA MET A 37 -10.66 5.82 -7.49
C MET A 37 -10.82 6.18 -8.96
N SER A 38 -11.46 5.32 -9.75
CA SER A 38 -11.70 5.58 -11.18
C SER A 38 -12.60 6.80 -11.40
N ALA A 39 -13.66 6.95 -10.58
CA ALA A 39 -14.56 8.08 -10.67
C ALA A 39 -13.88 9.40 -10.30
N LEU A 40 -13.06 9.39 -9.24
CA LEU A 40 -12.25 10.53 -8.81
C LEU A 40 -11.24 10.92 -9.88
N THR A 41 -10.55 9.95 -10.50
CA THR A 41 -9.65 10.20 -11.63
C THR A 41 -10.37 10.93 -12.75
N GLN A 42 -11.49 10.38 -13.20
CA GLN A 42 -12.26 10.94 -14.32
C GLN A 42 -12.87 12.30 -14.03
N THR A 43 -13.08 12.65 -12.75
CA THR A 43 -13.75 13.90 -12.37
C THR A 43 -12.78 15.01 -12.01
N PHE A 44 -11.73 14.70 -11.26
CA PHE A 44 -10.85 15.72 -10.67
C PHE A 44 -9.48 15.84 -11.34
N THR A 45 -9.13 14.89 -12.21
CA THR A 45 -7.87 14.92 -12.96
C THR A 45 -8.12 15.16 -14.44
N GLN A 46 -7.06 15.36 -15.21
CA GLN A 46 -7.10 15.45 -16.67
C GLN A 46 -7.20 14.08 -17.38
N TYR A 47 -7.18 12.96 -16.66
CA TYR A 47 -7.10 11.61 -17.24
C TYR A 47 -8.45 10.91 -17.35
N LYS A 48 -8.60 10.04 -18.36
CA LYS A 48 -9.87 9.34 -18.64
C LYS A 48 -10.01 8.01 -17.90
N SER A 49 -8.92 7.46 -17.37
CA SER A 49 -8.93 6.22 -16.62
C SER A 49 -7.91 6.25 -15.48
N LEU A 50 -8.17 5.44 -14.46
CA LEU A 50 -7.23 5.23 -13.36
C LEU A 50 -5.88 4.72 -13.87
N GLU A 51 -5.88 3.85 -14.88
CA GLU A 51 -4.66 3.35 -15.51
C GLU A 51 -3.78 4.47 -16.09
N GLN A 52 -4.37 5.40 -16.85
CA GLN A 52 -3.64 6.54 -17.41
C GLN A 52 -3.04 7.41 -16.29
N TYR A 53 -3.81 7.69 -15.25
CA TYR A 53 -3.33 8.42 -14.09
C TYR A 53 -2.13 7.73 -13.43
N LEU A 54 -2.22 6.42 -13.20
CA LEU A 54 -1.14 5.63 -12.59
C LEU A 54 0.10 5.58 -13.48
N GLN A 55 -0.06 5.43 -14.79
CA GLN A 55 1.05 5.43 -15.76
C GLN A 55 1.81 6.77 -15.74
N VAL A 56 1.11 7.90 -15.70
CA VAL A 56 1.78 9.21 -15.62
C VAL A 56 2.47 9.40 -14.27
N CYS A 57 1.81 9.03 -13.17
CA CYS A 57 2.45 9.06 -11.84
C CYS A 57 3.73 8.22 -11.81
N PHE A 58 3.70 7.02 -12.40
CA PHE A 58 4.87 6.15 -12.54
C PHE A 58 5.97 6.80 -13.39
N SER A 59 5.63 7.37 -14.55
CA SER A 59 6.58 8.07 -15.42
C SER A 59 7.30 9.22 -14.70
N ILE A 60 6.57 10.01 -13.90
CA ILE A 60 7.14 11.12 -13.13
C ILE A 60 8.02 10.60 -11.99
N VAL A 61 7.47 9.72 -11.16
CA VAL A 61 8.10 9.33 -9.88
C VAL A 61 9.23 8.33 -10.08
N VAL A 62 9.05 7.35 -10.96
CA VAL A 62 9.99 6.23 -11.17
C VAL A 62 10.90 6.52 -12.36
N LEU A 63 10.33 6.81 -13.52
CA LEU A 63 11.11 7.00 -14.75
C LEU A 63 11.77 8.38 -14.86
N LYS A 64 11.42 9.32 -13.96
CA LYS A 64 11.93 10.70 -13.92
C LYS A 64 11.72 11.45 -15.25
N LYS A 65 10.61 11.16 -15.94
CA LYS A 65 10.20 11.87 -17.15
C LYS A 65 9.54 13.19 -16.80
N GLU A 66 9.72 14.17 -17.68
CA GLU A 66 8.97 15.42 -17.63
C GLU A 66 7.57 15.17 -18.20
N GLU A 67 6.58 15.05 -17.32
CA GLU A 67 5.17 14.94 -17.66
C GLU A 67 4.39 16.03 -16.91
N GLU A 68 3.21 16.40 -17.40
CA GLU A 68 2.32 17.31 -16.68
C GLU A 68 1.83 16.66 -15.38
N LEU A 69 1.92 17.40 -14.26
CA LEU A 69 1.43 16.92 -12.98
C LEU A 69 -0.10 16.75 -13.01
N PRO A 70 -0.65 15.73 -12.32
CA PRO A 70 -2.09 15.61 -12.15
C PRO A 70 -2.69 16.87 -11.53
N ASN A 71 -3.80 17.36 -12.10
CA ASN A 71 -4.57 18.49 -11.58
C ASN A 71 -5.07 18.27 -10.14
N CYS A 72 -5.27 17.00 -9.80
CA CYS A 72 -5.62 16.51 -8.48
C CYS A 72 -4.85 15.21 -8.20
N PHE A 73 -4.27 15.09 -7.01
CA PHE A 73 -3.65 13.85 -6.54
C PHE A 73 -4.65 12.98 -5.80
N ILE A 74 -4.70 11.70 -6.16
CA ILE A 74 -5.51 10.69 -5.48
C ILE A 74 -4.61 9.97 -4.48
N ARG A 75 -5.02 9.97 -3.20
CA ARG A 75 -4.36 9.25 -2.11
C ARG A 75 -5.31 8.21 -1.54
N ASN A 76 -4.74 7.06 -1.20
CA ASN A 76 -5.50 6.02 -0.51
C ASN A 76 -5.56 6.33 0.98
N ASP A 77 -6.70 6.05 1.58
CA ASP A 77 -6.89 6.07 3.01
C ASP A 77 -6.03 4.98 3.66
N VAL A 78 -5.21 5.41 4.62
CA VAL A 78 -4.21 4.56 5.26
C VAL A 78 -4.87 3.44 6.06
N ASN A 79 -6.00 3.73 6.72
CA ASN A 79 -6.69 2.76 7.55
C ASN A 79 -7.27 1.64 6.69
N HIS A 80 -7.93 2.02 5.60
CA HIS A 80 -8.50 1.07 4.65
C HIS A 80 -7.42 0.24 3.96
N PHE A 81 -6.26 0.83 3.65
CA PHE A 81 -5.14 0.10 3.06
C PHE A 81 -4.54 -0.94 4.01
N VAL A 82 -4.28 -0.56 5.27
CA VAL A 82 -3.76 -1.50 6.28
C VAL A 82 -4.75 -2.64 6.53
N HIS A 83 -6.04 -2.32 6.65
CA HIS A 83 -7.09 -3.33 6.79
C HIS A 83 -7.15 -4.27 5.58
N LEU A 84 -7.06 -3.76 4.35
CA LEU A 84 -7.05 -4.59 3.15
C LEU A 84 -5.91 -5.62 3.18
N ILE A 85 -4.72 -5.21 3.61
CA ILE A 85 -3.55 -6.09 3.71
C ILE A 85 -3.75 -7.15 4.80
N SER A 86 -4.30 -6.77 5.96
CA SER A 86 -4.52 -7.71 7.06
C SER A 86 -5.57 -8.77 6.74
N GLN A 87 -6.43 -8.50 5.76
CA GLN A 87 -7.42 -9.45 5.24
C GLN A 87 -6.91 -10.35 4.10
N TRP A 88 -5.67 -10.20 3.62
CA TRP A 88 -5.11 -11.15 2.65
C TRP A 88 -5.02 -12.54 3.28
N ASN A 89 -5.59 -13.57 2.63
CA ASN A 89 -5.69 -14.92 3.21
C ASN A 89 -4.34 -15.45 3.71
N GLU A 90 -3.27 -15.22 2.95
CA GLU A 90 -1.91 -15.65 3.26
C GLU A 90 -1.35 -14.95 4.52
N VAL A 91 -1.84 -13.75 4.83
CA VAL A 91 -1.47 -12.94 5.99
C VAL A 91 -2.39 -13.24 7.18
N LYS A 92 -3.70 -13.27 6.93
CA LYS A 92 -4.77 -13.52 7.91
C LYS A 92 -4.66 -14.91 8.53
N ASP A 93 -4.52 -15.93 7.69
CA ASP A 93 -4.50 -17.34 8.10
C ASP A 93 -3.08 -17.84 8.44
N SER A 94 -2.09 -16.94 8.45
CA SER A 94 -0.71 -17.30 8.72
C SER A 94 -0.54 -17.81 10.15
N LYS A 95 -0.05 -19.05 10.27
CA LYS A 95 0.33 -19.65 11.57
C LYS A 95 1.52 -18.94 12.23
N PHE A 96 2.27 -18.13 11.46
CA PHE A 96 3.48 -17.46 11.91
C PHE A 96 3.19 -15.99 12.22
N VAL A 97 2.64 -15.73 13.42
CA VAL A 97 2.24 -14.39 13.89
C VAL A 97 3.35 -13.33 13.67
N ARG A 98 4.60 -13.65 13.99
CA ARG A 98 5.73 -12.73 13.79
C ARG A 98 5.97 -12.37 12.32
N THR A 99 5.75 -13.31 11.41
CA THR A 99 5.87 -13.05 9.96
C THR A 99 4.70 -12.20 9.48
N LYS A 100 3.49 -12.44 9.98
CA LYS A 100 2.30 -11.59 9.75
C LYS A 100 2.57 -10.14 10.16
N GLU A 101 2.98 -9.92 11.40
CA GLU A 101 3.32 -8.59 11.93
C GLU A 101 4.40 -7.91 11.11
N LEU A 102 5.44 -8.67 10.72
CA LEU A 102 6.53 -8.15 9.90
C LEU A 102 6.04 -7.70 8.51
N ILE A 103 5.13 -8.44 7.87
CA ILE A 103 4.55 -8.08 6.58
C ILE A 103 3.67 -6.83 6.73
N ILE A 104 2.75 -6.80 7.70
CA ILE A 104 1.85 -5.66 7.93
C ILE A 104 2.65 -4.39 8.22
N ARG A 105 3.63 -4.45 9.12
CA ARG A 105 4.51 -3.32 9.43
C ARG A 105 5.42 -2.95 8.26
N GLY A 106 5.87 -3.92 7.47
CA GLY A 106 6.61 -3.70 6.23
C GLY A 106 5.78 -2.92 5.21
N MET A 107 4.49 -3.24 5.05
CA MET A 107 3.59 -2.47 4.21
C MET A 107 3.30 -1.08 4.80
N GLY A 108 3.20 -0.97 6.13
CA GLY A 108 3.16 0.33 6.83
C GLY A 108 4.37 1.23 6.53
N LEU A 109 5.57 0.64 6.40
CA LEU A 109 6.75 1.39 5.98
C LEU A 109 6.60 1.98 4.56
N LEU A 110 5.90 1.31 3.64
CA LEU A 110 5.66 1.82 2.29
C LEU A 110 4.74 3.06 2.30
N ILE A 111 3.77 3.11 3.20
CA ILE A 111 2.87 4.26 3.39
C ILE A 111 3.67 5.50 3.81
N LEU A 112 4.65 5.30 4.68
CA LEU A 112 5.52 6.36 5.20
C LEU A 112 6.70 6.67 4.27
N CYS A 113 6.84 5.93 3.18
CA CYS A 113 7.98 6.06 2.31
C CYS A 113 7.87 7.31 1.44
N THR A 114 8.89 8.16 1.47
CA THR A 114 8.98 9.37 0.63
C THR A 114 9.98 9.21 -0.51
N CYS A 115 10.59 8.03 -0.65
CA CYS A 115 11.66 7.75 -1.60
C CYS A 115 11.38 6.45 -2.35
N ILE A 116 11.30 6.52 -3.68
CA ILE A 116 10.99 5.34 -4.51
C ILE A 116 12.03 4.23 -4.37
N TYR A 117 13.30 4.57 -4.18
CA TYR A 117 14.38 3.61 -3.97
C TYR A 117 14.27 2.88 -2.63
N GLU A 118 13.81 3.56 -1.58
CA GLU A 118 13.51 2.90 -0.31
C GLU A 118 12.29 1.99 -0.45
N ALA A 119 11.25 2.44 -1.15
CA ALA A 119 10.05 1.64 -1.41
C ALA A 119 10.38 0.35 -2.17
N GLU A 120 11.24 0.42 -3.19
CA GLU A 120 11.73 -0.73 -3.95
C GLU A 120 12.40 -1.76 -3.04
N LYS A 121 13.34 -1.33 -2.18
CA LYS A 121 14.03 -2.23 -1.24
C LYS A 121 13.09 -2.89 -0.23
N ILE A 122 12.10 -2.14 0.26
CA ILE A 122 11.09 -2.65 1.18
C ILE A 122 10.24 -3.71 0.47
N LEU A 123 9.75 -3.42 -0.74
CA LEU A 123 8.97 -4.36 -1.55
C LEU A 123 9.78 -5.63 -1.88
N GLU A 124 11.03 -5.48 -2.31
CA GLU A 124 11.92 -6.61 -2.59
C GLU A 124 12.09 -7.51 -1.35
N ALA A 125 12.27 -6.92 -0.17
CA ALA A 125 12.38 -7.66 1.08
C ALA A 125 11.07 -8.39 1.41
N ILE A 126 9.92 -7.73 1.27
CA ILE A 126 8.59 -8.34 1.51
C ILE A 126 8.37 -9.51 0.56
N PHE A 127 8.60 -9.34 -0.74
CA PHE A 127 8.42 -10.41 -1.73
C PHE A 127 9.40 -11.56 -1.52
N THR A 128 10.65 -11.27 -1.14
CA THR A 128 11.61 -12.32 -0.81
C THR A 128 11.09 -13.17 0.35
N ILE A 129 10.54 -12.56 1.40
CA ILE A 129 10.01 -13.26 2.57
C ILE A 129 8.78 -14.11 2.19
N ILE A 130 7.82 -13.52 1.46
CA ILE A 130 6.56 -14.18 1.09
C ILE A 130 6.80 -15.36 0.13
N LEU A 131 7.71 -15.20 -0.83
CA LEU A 131 7.98 -16.21 -1.86
C LEU A 131 9.04 -17.24 -1.44
N SER A 132 9.67 -17.08 -0.27
CA SER A 132 10.70 -18.01 0.21
C SER A 132 10.10 -19.31 0.73
N LYS A 133 10.64 -20.43 0.25
CA LYS A 133 10.29 -21.77 0.75
C LYS A 133 10.94 -22.09 2.10
N PHE A 134 12.08 -21.48 2.41
CA PHE A 134 12.88 -21.76 3.59
C PHE A 134 13.17 -20.47 4.36
N ASP A 135 13.24 -20.58 5.67
CA ASP A 135 13.56 -19.50 6.60
C ASP A 135 14.61 -19.98 7.60
N GLY A 136 15.40 -19.05 8.13
CA GLY A 136 16.47 -19.31 9.09
C GLY A 136 17.83 -19.55 8.44
N PRO A 137 18.80 -20.05 9.22
CA PRO A 137 20.14 -20.32 8.73
C PRO A 137 20.25 -21.64 7.97
N ILE A 138 21.21 -21.69 7.04
CA ILE A 138 21.69 -22.88 6.34
C ILE A 138 23.14 -23.19 6.72
N LEU A 139 23.45 -24.48 6.81
CA LEU A 139 24.83 -24.95 6.91
C LEU A 139 25.46 -24.86 5.54
N SER A 140 26.46 -24.00 5.38
CA SER A 140 27.23 -23.94 4.14
C SER A 140 28.32 -25.00 4.16
N GLU A 141 28.16 -26.04 3.36
CA GLU A 141 29.14 -27.12 3.17
C GLU A 141 30.50 -26.59 2.70
N ALA A 142 30.52 -25.46 2.00
CA ALA A 142 31.74 -24.87 1.46
C ALA A 142 32.64 -24.20 2.51
N CYS A 143 32.09 -23.76 3.65
CA CYS A 143 32.84 -22.97 4.63
C CYS A 143 32.64 -23.37 6.10
N ASN A 144 31.98 -24.50 6.38
CA ASN A 144 31.66 -24.94 7.76
C ASN A 144 31.07 -23.81 8.61
N SER A 145 30.33 -22.90 7.98
CA SER A 145 29.77 -21.72 8.62
C SER A 145 28.27 -21.65 8.41
N VAL A 146 27.61 -21.04 9.38
CA VAL A 146 26.17 -20.81 9.36
C VAL A 146 25.92 -19.54 8.56
N ALA A 147 25.29 -19.68 7.39
CA ALA A 147 24.87 -18.55 6.57
C ALA A 147 23.35 -18.36 6.73
N ASP A 148 22.86 -17.14 6.65
CA ASP A 148 21.42 -16.90 6.62
C ASP A 148 20.86 -17.27 5.25
N THR A 149 19.62 -17.79 5.21
CA THR A 149 18.86 -17.79 3.96
C THR A 149 18.53 -16.37 3.52
N PRO A 150 18.25 -16.12 2.22
CA PRO A 150 17.76 -14.82 1.76
C PRO A 150 16.53 -14.33 2.54
N CYS A 151 15.63 -15.24 2.94
CA CYS A 151 14.49 -14.93 3.80
C CYS A 151 14.95 -14.36 5.15
N ALA A 152 15.85 -15.06 5.84
CA ALA A 152 16.36 -14.62 7.14
C ALA A 152 17.09 -13.27 7.07
N GLU A 153 17.88 -13.03 6.02
CA GLU A 153 18.54 -11.74 5.80
C GLU A 153 17.53 -10.61 5.63
N LYS A 154 16.51 -10.80 4.76
CA LYS A 154 15.49 -9.79 4.51
C LYS A 154 14.58 -9.57 5.72
N LYS A 155 14.32 -10.59 6.54
CA LYS A 155 13.62 -10.44 7.84
C LYS A 155 14.40 -9.56 8.80
N LYS A 156 15.72 -9.77 8.91
CA LYS A 156 16.60 -8.92 9.75
C LYS A 156 16.63 -7.49 9.24
N PHE A 157 16.71 -7.30 7.92
CA PHE A 157 16.65 -5.98 7.29
C PHE A 157 15.35 -5.23 7.62
N LEU A 158 14.18 -5.83 7.37
CA LEU A 158 12.88 -5.20 7.67
C LEU A 158 12.73 -4.93 9.16
N SER A 159 13.12 -5.87 10.02
CA SER A 159 13.04 -5.71 11.48
C SER A 159 13.87 -4.51 11.97
N LYS A 160 15.04 -4.28 11.36
CA LYS A 160 15.87 -3.10 11.65
C LYS A 160 15.21 -1.81 11.19
N LEU A 161 14.61 -1.79 9.99
CA LEU A 161 13.90 -0.62 9.48
C LEU A 161 12.67 -0.26 10.33
N ILE A 162 11.89 -1.27 10.71
CA ILE A 162 10.72 -1.12 11.58
C ILE A 162 11.15 -0.55 12.92
N SER A 163 12.17 -1.15 13.57
CA SER A 163 12.70 -0.67 14.85
C SER A 163 13.08 0.82 14.82
N ASN A 164 13.72 1.27 13.73
CA ASN A 164 14.12 2.67 13.57
C ASN A 164 12.93 3.63 13.38
N LYS A 165 11.78 3.12 12.91
CA LYS A 165 10.56 3.89 12.63
C LYS A 165 9.39 3.52 13.56
N ASN A 166 9.66 2.83 14.67
CA ASN A 166 8.63 2.25 15.56
C ASN A 166 7.58 3.26 16.02
N HIS A 167 7.99 4.46 16.44
CA HIS A 167 7.06 5.52 16.86
C HIS A 167 6.05 5.89 15.76
N TYR A 168 6.44 5.80 14.49
CA TYR A 168 5.53 6.04 13.37
C TYR A 168 4.71 4.80 13.01
N LEU A 169 5.00 3.61 13.51
CA LEU A 169 4.25 2.40 13.17
C LEU A 169 3.22 2.02 14.24
N GLU A 170 3.26 2.65 15.40
CA GLU A 170 2.25 2.46 16.47
C GLU A 170 0.83 2.74 15.99
N PHE A 171 0.63 3.68 15.05
CA PHE A 171 -0.70 3.92 14.47
C PHE A 171 -1.18 2.75 13.60
N VAL A 172 -0.28 2.05 12.91
CA VAL A 172 -0.61 0.89 12.06
C VAL A 172 -1.13 -0.25 12.94
N ASP A 173 -0.48 -0.46 14.09
CA ASP A 173 -0.87 -1.48 15.07
C ASP A 173 -2.26 -1.17 15.68
N GLN A 174 -2.55 0.11 15.97
CA GLN A 174 -3.85 0.55 16.45
C GLN A 174 -4.96 0.31 15.42
N ILE A 175 -4.70 0.62 14.15
CA ILE A 175 -5.64 0.38 13.05
C ILE A 175 -5.97 -1.12 12.93
N ASP A 176 -4.95 -1.97 12.84
CA ASP A 176 -5.17 -3.42 12.68
C ASP A 176 -5.96 -4.02 13.85
N THR A 177 -5.68 -3.57 15.08
CA THR A 177 -6.40 -4.01 16.28
C THR A 177 -7.89 -3.64 16.23
N VAL A 178 -8.21 -2.39 15.86
CA VAL A 178 -9.60 -1.89 15.78
C VAL A 178 -10.42 -2.69 14.76
N TYR A 179 -9.83 -3.05 13.63
CA TYR A 179 -10.53 -3.84 12.62
C TYR A 179 -10.70 -5.30 13.01
N GLN A 180 -9.71 -5.92 13.67
CA GLN A 180 -9.86 -7.30 14.17
C GLN A 180 -10.99 -7.42 15.20
N THR A 181 -11.17 -6.43 16.08
CA THR A 181 -12.27 -6.46 17.06
C THR A 181 -13.67 -6.28 16.45
N ASN A 182 -13.80 -5.71 15.25
CA ASN A 182 -15.09 -5.46 14.60
C ASN A 182 -15.55 -6.63 13.72
N ASP A 183 -14.64 -7.50 13.27
CA ASP A 183 -14.96 -8.69 12.47
C ASP A 183 -15.40 -9.90 13.32
N ASP A 184 -15.20 -9.84 14.64
CA ASP A 184 -15.56 -10.90 15.63
C ASP A 184 -16.96 -10.71 16.27
N VAL A 185 -17.80 -9.80 15.73
CA VAL A 185 -19.18 -9.49 16.23
C VAL A 185 -20.24 -9.80 15.19
#